data_AF-A0A968BX83-F1
#
_entry.id   AF-A0A968BX83-F1
#
_cell.length_a   1.000
_cell.length_b   1.000
_cell.length_c   1.000
_cell.angle_alpha   90.00
_cell.angle_beta   90.00
_cell.angle_gamma   90.00
#
_symmetry.space_group_name_H-M   'P 1'
#
loop_
_entity.id
_entity.type
_entity.pdbx_description
1 polymer ?
#
loop_
_entity_poly.entity_id
_entity_poly.type
_entity_poly.pdbx_seq_one_letter_code
_entity_poly.pdbx_strand_id
1 'polypeptide(L)'
;MQISKRAWWVLGAVLAIVIFVILAVIAGRGAPTGENAELAQGESEILRARVVRILKEGVLDQGEVSQPYQVLRLEISSGPLSGQELTVEYGSLVFTN
;
A
#
# COMPACT_ATOMS: atom_id res chain seq x y z
N MET A 1 17.08 51.01 24.85
CA MET A 1 16.05 50.08 25.38
C MET A 1 16.75 48.91 26.06
N GLN A 2 16.72 48.82 27.39
CA GLN A 2 17.24 47.65 28.10
C GLN A 2 16.19 46.52 28.00
N ILE A 3 16.45 45.53 27.16
CA ILE A 3 15.59 44.35 27.05
C ILE A 3 15.73 43.59 28.38
N SER A 4 14.63 43.53 29.14
CA SER A 4 14.61 42.87 30.43
C SER A 4 14.89 41.37 30.26
N LYS A 5 15.56 40.75 31.25
CA LYS A 5 15.82 39.30 31.24
C LYS A 5 14.55 38.49 30.97
N ARG A 6 13.40 38.97 31.45
CA ARG A 6 12.08 38.36 31.23
C ARG A 6 11.67 38.34 29.75
N ALA A 7 11.94 39.43 29.02
CA ALA A 7 11.69 39.48 27.57
C ALA A 7 12.57 38.50 26.80
N TRP A 8 13.81 38.28 27.26
CA TRP A 8 14.71 37.28 26.68
C TRP A 8 14.22 35.85 26.89
N TRP A 9 13.73 35.54 28.10
CA TRP A 9 13.12 34.22 28.41
C TRP A 9 11.87 33.95 27.58
N VAL A 10 11.00 34.96 27.44
CA VAL A 10 9.79 34.84 26.63
C VAL A 10 10.14 34.61 25.16
N LEU A 11 11.11 35.34 24.63
CA LEU A 11 11.56 35.17 23.25
C LEU A 11 12.16 33.77 23.01
N GLY A 12 12.95 33.26 23.95
CA GLY A 12 13.49 31.90 23.88
C GLY A 12 12.41 30.82 23.95
N ALA A 13 11.41 30.97 24.82
CA ALA A 13 10.29 30.04 24.94
C ALA A 13 9.44 30.00 23.66
N VAL A 14 9.16 31.16 23.07
CA VAL A 14 8.44 31.25 21.80
C VAL A 14 9.22 30.57 20.68
N LEU A 15 10.53 30.80 20.59
CA LEU A 15 11.38 30.16 19.59
C LEU A 15 11.38 28.63 19.74
N ALA A 16 11.47 28.12 20.97
CA ALA A 16 11.42 26.69 21.24
C ALA A 16 10.09 26.06 20.83
N ILE A 17 8.96 26.73 21.09
CA ILE A 17 7.62 26.28 20.66
C ILE A 17 7.54 26.24 19.14
N VAL A 18 8.02 27.28 18.44
CA VAL A 18 8.02 27.31 16.97
C VAL A 18 8.83 26.15 16.39
N ILE A 19 10.03 25.90 16.91
CA ILE A 19 10.88 24.79 16.47
C ILE A 19 10.17 23.45 16.71
N PHE A 20 9.56 23.25 17.88
CA PHE A 20 8.83 22.02 18.20
C PHE A 20 7.64 21.79 17.26
N VAL A 21 6.87 22.83 16.95
CA VAL A 21 5.76 22.76 15.99
C VAL A 21 6.26 22.39 14.59
N ILE A 22 7.36 23.01 14.13
CA ILE A 22 7.95 22.68 12.83
C ILE A 22 8.40 21.22 12.78
N LEU A 23 9.09 20.74 13.83
CA LEU A 23 9.53 19.35 13.92
C LEU A 23 8.35 18.37 13.96
N ALA A 24 7.28 18.69 14.70
CA ALA A 24 6.07 17.88 14.74
C ALA A 24 5.37 17.80 13.37
N VAL A 25 5.34 18.90 12.61
CA VAL A 25 4.80 18.92 11.24
C VAL A 25 5.64 18.06 10.29
N ILE A 26 6.98 18.11 10.41
CA ILE A 26 7.87 17.29 9.58
C ILE A 26 7.76 15.81 9.95
N ALA A 27 7.76 15.48 11.24
CA ALA A 27 7.62 14.11 11.73
C ALA A 27 6.25 13.51 11.39
N GLY A 28 5.17 14.30 11.44
CA GLY A 28 3.83 13.88 11.04
C GLY A 28 3.70 13.60 9.55
N ARG A 29 4.55 14.20 8.70
CA ARG A 29 4.62 13.90 7.25
C ARG A 29 5.43 12.65 6.91
N GLY A 30 6.26 12.17 7.84
CA GLY A 30 7.10 10.98 7.69
C GLY A 30 6.48 9.70 8.26
N ALA A 31 5.30 9.78 8.88
CA ALA A 31 4.53 8.59 9.18
C ALA A 31 4.08 7.96 7.85
N PRO A 32 4.28 6.65 7.61
CA PRO A 32 3.72 5.96 6.45
C PRO A 32 2.20 6.04 6.58
N THR A 33 1.66 7.08 5.97
CA THR A 33 0.24 7.37 5.95
C THR A 33 -0.19 7.02 4.55
N GLY A 34 -0.89 5.90 4.40
CA GLY A 34 -1.61 5.65 3.18
C GLY A 34 -1.56 4.20 2.76
N GLU A 35 -2.66 3.53 3.05
CA GLU A 35 -3.34 2.60 2.14
C GLU A 35 -3.51 3.12 0.68
N ASN A 36 -2.88 4.23 0.27
CA ASN A 36 -2.97 4.93 -1.01
C ASN A 36 -1.62 5.56 -1.44
N ALA A 37 -0.49 5.02 -0.98
CA ALA A 37 0.81 5.43 -1.52
C ALA A 37 0.89 4.97 -2.99
N GLU A 38 1.10 5.90 -3.90
CA GLU A 38 1.36 5.60 -5.32
C GLU A 38 2.64 4.78 -5.41
N LEU A 39 2.55 3.56 -5.97
CA LEU A 39 3.69 2.65 -6.08
C LEU A 39 4.79 3.29 -6.91
N ALA A 40 6.02 3.28 -6.41
CA ALA A 40 7.16 3.73 -7.19
C ALA A 40 7.42 2.76 -8.37
N GLN A 41 8.11 3.24 -9.40
CA GLN A 41 8.44 2.39 -10.56
C GLN A 41 9.27 1.17 -10.13
N GLY A 42 8.77 -0.04 -10.37
CA GLY A 42 9.41 -1.30 -9.98
C GLY A 42 9.00 -1.81 -8.60
N GLU A 43 8.17 -1.07 -7.87
CA GLU A 43 7.54 -1.55 -6.65
C GLU A 43 6.36 -2.47 -6.98
N SER A 44 6.20 -3.52 -6.18
CA SER A 44 5.08 -4.45 -6.30
C SER A 44 4.32 -4.47 -4.99
N GLU A 45 3.00 -4.47 -5.07
CA GLU A 45 2.13 -4.57 -3.91
C GLU A 45 1.43 -5.92 -3.84
N ILE A 46 1.14 -6.36 -2.62
CA ILE A 46 0.34 -7.56 -2.37
C ILE A 46 -1.04 -7.10 -1.91
N LEU A 47 -2.04 -7.39 -2.74
CA LEU A 47 -3.44 -7.08 -2.45
C LEU A 47 -4.18 -8.31 -1.94
N ARG A 48 -5.12 -8.11 -1.01
CA ARG A 48 -6.05 -9.17 -0.60
C ARG A 48 -7.30 -9.11 -1.45
N ALA A 49 -7.71 -10.26 -1.99
CA ALA A 49 -8.92 -10.39 -2.77
C ALA A 49 -9.75 -11.59 -2.31
N ARG A 50 -11.05 -11.56 -2.60
CA ARG A 50 -11.98 -12.66 -2.38
C ARG A 50 -12.41 -13.28 -3.71
N VAL A 51 -12.63 -14.59 -3.73
CA VAL A 51 -13.19 -15.27 -4.91
C VAL A 51 -14.68 -14.94 -4.98
N VAL A 52 -15.13 -14.30 -6.05
CA VAL A 52 -16.55 -14.00 -6.27
C VAL A 52 -17.22 -14.99 -7.22
N ARG A 53 -16.46 -15.57 -8.16
CA ARG A 53 -16.98 -16.57 -9.09
C ARG A 53 -15.86 -17.46 -9.64
N ILE A 54 -16.15 -18.74 -9.81
CA ILE A 54 -15.34 -19.65 -10.62
C ILE A 54 -15.88 -19.58 -12.05
N LEU A 55 -15.05 -19.12 -13.00
CA LEU A 55 -15.42 -18.96 -14.41
C LEU A 55 -15.20 -20.24 -15.21
N LYS A 56 -14.15 -20.99 -14.87
CA LYS A 56 -13.83 -22.27 -15.50
C LYS A 56 -13.08 -23.14 -14.50
N GLU A 57 -13.35 -24.43 -14.53
CA GLU A 57 -12.64 -25.45 -13.78
C GLU A 57 -12.34 -26.62 -14.73
N GLY A 58 -11.19 -27.24 -14.56
CA GLY A 58 -10.81 -28.43 -15.29
C GLY A 58 -9.47 -28.97 -14.83
N VAL A 59 -8.93 -29.87 -15.63
CA VAL A 59 -7.59 -30.42 -15.44
C VAL A 59 -6.79 -30.07 -16.70
N LEU A 60 -5.61 -29.51 -16.50
CA LEU A 60 -4.64 -29.31 -17.56
C LEU A 60 -3.74 -30.54 -17.61
N ASP A 61 -3.75 -31.21 -18.76
CA ASP A 61 -2.87 -32.35 -19.00
C ASP A 61 -1.57 -31.85 -19.66
N GLN A 62 -0.46 -32.00 -18.96
CA GLN A 62 0.87 -31.54 -19.38
C GLN A 62 1.81 -32.74 -19.55
N GLY A 63 1.42 -33.66 -20.44
CA GLY A 63 2.17 -34.90 -20.70
C GLY A 63 1.92 -35.94 -19.61
N GLU A 64 2.90 -36.17 -18.73
CA GLU A 64 2.77 -37.13 -17.64
C GLU A 64 2.14 -36.54 -16.37
N VAL A 65 1.96 -35.22 -16.33
CA VAL A 65 1.42 -34.50 -15.16
C VAL A 65 0.07 -33.89 -15.50
N SER A 66 -0.95 -34.28 -14.75
CA SER A 66 -2.27 -33.66 -14.78
C SER A 66 -2.45 -32.78 -13.54
N GLN A 67 -2.80 -31.51 -13.73
CA GLN A 67 -2.97 -30.56 -12.64
C GLN A 67 -4.30 -29.81 -12.71
N PRO A 68 -4.92 -29.48 -11.57
CA PRO A 68 -6.14 -28.69 -11.57
C PRO A 68 -5.89 -27.31 -12.17
N TYR A 69 -6.79 -26.88 -13.06
CA TYR A 69 -6.78 -25.57 -13.69
C TYR A 69 -8.09 -24.86 -13.40
N GLN A 70 -7.99 -23.59 -12.99
CA GLN A 70 -9.15 -22.76 -12.70
C GLN A 70 -8.97 -21.35 -13.22
N VAL A 71 -10.06 -20.77 -13.72
CA VAL A 71 -10.16 -19.34 -14.01
C VAL A 71 -11.12 -18.74 -12.99
N LEU A 72 -10.64 -17.79 -12.22
CA LEU A 72 -11.34 -17.20 -11.08
C LEU A 72 -11.60 -15.72 -11.33
N ARG A 73 -12.81 -15.28 -11.02
CA ARG A 73 -13.14 -13.87 -10.83
C ARG A 73 -12.92 -13.55 -9.37
N LEU A 74 -12.00 -12.63 -9.10
CA LEU A 74 -11.68 -12.15 -7.77
C LEU A 74 -12.14 -10.70 -7.62
N GLU A 75 -12.53 -10.31 -6.42
CA GLU A 75 -12.80 -8.93 -6.04
C GLU A 75 -11.78 -8.49 -4.99
N ILE A 76 -11.09 -7.40 -5.24
CA ILE A 76 -10.10 -6.85 -4.30
C ILE A 76 -10.85 -6.35 -3.05
N SER A 77 -10.37 -6.73 -1.88
CA SER A 77 -11.03 -6.49 -0.59
C SER A 77 -10.37 -5.39 0.26
N SER A 78 -9.19 -4.92 -0.13
CA SER A 78 -8.38 -3.99 0.65
C SER A 78 -7.58 -3.03 -0.24
N GLY A 79 -7.25 -1.85 0.29
CA GLY A 79 -6.43 -0.87 -0.41
C GLY A 79 -7.21 -0.02 -1.44
N PRO A 80 -6.50 0.75 -2.29
CA PRO A 80 -7.11 1.73 -3.19
C PRO A 80 -8.02 1.12 -4.24
N LEU A 81 -7.72 -0.13 -4.60
CA LEU A 81 -8.40 -0.88 -5.65
C LEU A 81 -9.55 -1.74 -5.10
N SER A 82 -9.93 -1.58 -3.82
CA SER A 82 -11.03 -2.31 -3.21
C SER A 82 -12.33 -2.17 -4.01
N GLY A 83 -13.03 -3.29 -4.17
CA GLY A 83 -14.25 -3.42 -4.98
C GLY A 83 -14.01 -3.62 -6.48
N GLN A 84 -12.76 -3.54 -6.96
CA GLN A 84 -12.45 -3.88 -8.34
C GLN A 84 -12.42 -5.39 -8.54
N GLU A 85 -12.95 -5.84 -9.67
CA GLU A 85 -12.93 -7.25 -10.06
C GLU A 85 -11.85 -7.53 -11.11
N LEU A 86 -11.15 -8.65 -10.93
CA LEU A 86 -10.10 -9.10 -11.84
C LEU A 86 -10.24 -10.60 -12.13
N THR A 87 -9.76 -11.02 -13.29
CA THR A 87 -9.75 -12.43 -13.68
C THR A 87 -8.33 -12.99 -13.51
N VAL A 88 -8.19 -14.08 -12.76
CA VAL A 88 -6.92 -14.77 -12.52
C VAL A 88 -7.03 -16.20 -13.02
N GLU A 89 -6.01 -16.63 -13.75
CA GLU A 89 -5.80 -18.03 -14.10
C GLU A 89 -4.88 -18.68 -13.08
N TYR A 90 -5.30 -19.82 -12.55
CA TYR A 90 -4.54 -20.62 -11.60
C TYR A 90 -4.30 -22.02 -12.17
N GLY A 91 -3.10 -22.55 -11.94
CA GLY A 91 -2.72 -23.87 -12.45
C GLY A 91 -2.33 -23.89 -13.94
N SER A 92 -2.07 -22.74 -14.55
CA SER A 92 -1.41 -22.66 -15.86
C SER A 92 0.07 -22.29 -15.67
N LEU A 93 0.97 -23.25 -15.91
CA LEU A 93 2.38 -22.94 -16.12
C LEU A 93 2.50 -22.41 -17.55
N VAL A 94 2.34 -21.09 -17.73
CA VAL A 94 2.71 -20.46 -19.01
C VAL A 94 4.23 -20.45 -19.05
N PHE A 95 4.82 -21.47 -19.66
CA PHE A 95 6.21 -21.42 -20.09
C PHE A 95 6.28 -20.52 -21.32
N THR A 96 6.55 -19.23 -21.12
CA THR A 96 7.05 -18.37 -22.20
C THR A 96 8.51 -18.77 -22.44
N ASN A 97 8.79 -19.40 -23.58
CA ASN A 97 10.13 -19.56 -24.15
C ASN A 97 10.59 -18.24 -24.77
#